data_AF-A0A7W1UEG2-F1
#
_entry.id   AF-A0A7W1UEG2-F1
#
_cell.length_a   1.000
_cell.length_b   1.000
_cell.length_c   1.000
_cell.angle_alpha   90.00
_cell.angle_beta   90.00
_cell.angle_gamma   90.00
#
_symmetry.space_group_name_H-M   'P 1'
#
loop_
_entity.id
_entity.type
_entity.pdbx_description
1 polymer ?
#
loop_
_entity_poly.entity_id
_entity_poly.type
_entity_poly.pdbx_seq_one_letter_code
_entity_poly.pdbx_strand_id
1 'polypeptide(L)'
;DIFIANVIKCRPPNNRDPLPEEIETCKPFLLQQIELIKPKLVCTLGNFATQTLLERKVGITKVRGQAIRMPNFIVFPLLHPAAALHQGNLRIPLKEDFQKLKAVLEEMSKTPTLPQTSSPPTLPTSKVSSKEETPADPPTLMSLF
;
A
#
# COMPACT_ATOMS: atom_id res chain seq x y z
N ASP A 1 5.58 11.01 15.76
CA ASP A 1 5.89 11.88 14.61
C ASP A 1 5.05 11.53 13.40
N ILE A 2 5.09 12.37 12.37
CA ILE A 2 4.33 12.22 11.11
C ILE A 2 5.29 12.46 9.94
N PHE A 3 5.17 11.65 8.89
CA PHE A 3 5.85 11.87 7.62
C PHE A 3 4.83 12.15 6.51
N ILE A 4 5.13 13.09 5.62
CA ILE A 4 4.24 13.50 4.53
C ILE A 4 4.98 13.33 3.20
N ALA A 5 4.37 12.64 2.25
CA ALA A 5 4.89 12.45 0.90
C ALA A 5 3.76 12.45 -0.14
N ASN A 6 4.10 12.82 -1.37
CA ASN A 6 3.23 12.72 -2.54
C ASN A 6 3.58 11.47 -3.38
N VAL A 7 2.63 11.01 -4.18
CA VAL A 7 2.84 9.94 -5.18
C VAL A 7 3.88 10.39 -6.19
N ILE A 8 3.57 11.44 -6.93
CA ILE A 8 4.49 12.12 -7.85
C ILE A 8 5.44 13.04 -7.10
N LYS A 9 6.70 13.12 -7.56
CA LYS A 9 7.74 13.96 -6.95
C LYS A 9 7.97 15.28 -7.68
N CYS A 10 7.51 15.39 -8.92
CA CYS A 10 7.57 16.59 -9.76
C CYS A 10 6.16 17.18 -9.92
N ARG A 11 6.03 18.52 -9.99
CA ARG A 11 4.74 19.18 -10.23
C ARG A 11 4.36 19.08 -11.71
N PRO A 12 3.15 18.58 -12.07
CA PRO A 12 2.71 18.53 -13.46
C PRO A 12 2.54 19.94 -14.06
N PRO A 13 2.77 20.11 -15.38
CA PRO A 13 2.58 21.39 -16.06
C PRO A 13 1.14 21.89 -15.87
N ASN A 14 0.96 23.20 -15.67
CA ASN A 14 -0.33 23.83 -15.41
C ASN A 14 -1.13 23.23 -14.23
N ASN A 15 -0.47 22.49 -13.32
CA ASN A 15 -1.11 21.82 -12.19
C ASN A 15 -2.23 20.84 -12.61
N ARG A 16 -2.10 20.23 -13.79
CA ARG A 16 -3.00 19.15 -14.23
C ARG A 16 -2.87 17.92 -13.32
N ASP A 17 -3.82 17.00 -13.46
CA ASP A 17 -3.72 15.68 -12.85
C ASP A 17 -2.50 14.90 -13.38
N PRO A 18 -1.87 14.06 -12.53
CA PRO A 18 -0.76 13.20 -12.94
C PRO A 18 -1.22 12.11 -13.92
N LEU A 19 -0.41 11.86 -14.94
CA LEU A 19 -0.63 10.76 -15.88
C LEU A 19 -0.27 9.41 -15.24
N PRO A 20 -0.85 8.28 -15.71
CA PRO A 20 -0.49 6.95 -15.23
C PRO A 20 1.01 6.67 -15.30
N GLU A 21 1.67 7.07 -16.39
CA GLU A 21 3.12 6.90 -16.60
C GLU A 21 3.96 7.68 -15.58
N GLU A 22 3.53 8.89 -15.21
CA GLU A 22 4.18 9.73 -14.19
C GLU A 22 4.03 9.11 -12.79
N ILE A 23 2.88 8.49 -12.52
CA ILE A 23 2.62 7.73 -11.30
C ILE A 23 3.52 6.50 -11.23
N GLU A 24 3.51 5.64 -12.24
CA GLU A 24 4.32 4.41 -12.23
C GLU A 24 5.83 4.71 -12.16
N THR A 25 6.30 5.78 -12.81
CA THR A 25 7.70 6.25 -12.69
C THR A 25 8.03 6.72 -11.27
N CYS A 26 7.09 7.39 -10.58
CA CYS A 26 7.34 7.92 -9.23
C CYS A 26 7.03 6.91 -8.10
N LYS A 27 6.20 5.89 -8.36
CA LYS A 27 5.71 4.91 -7.38
C LYS A 27 6.84 4.16 -6.64
N PRO A 28 7.93 3.69 -7.28
CA PRO A 28 9.03 3.03 -6.58
C PRO A 28 9.63 3.88 -5.44
N PHE A 29 9.79 5.18 -5.63
CA PHE A 29 10.30 6.08 -4.59
C PHE A 29 9.35 6.19 -3.39
N LEU A 30 8.03 6.18 -3.62
CA LEU A 30 7.06 6.16 -2.52
C LEU A 30 7.09 4.82 -1.77
N LEU A 31 7.21 3.70 -2.48
CA LEU A 31 7.30 2.38 -1.85
C LEU A 31 8.58 2.24 -1.01
N GLN A 32 9.74 2.68 -1.51
CA GLN A 32 10.98 2.74 -0.74
C GLN A 32 10.86 3.63 0.51
N GLN A 33 10.19 4.79 0.40
CA GLN A 33 9.90 5.64 1.56
C GLN A 33 9.07 4.89 2.62
N ILE A 34 8.04 4.15 2.21
CA ILE A 34 7.21 3.34 3.11
C ILE A 34 8.03 2.19 3.73
N GLU A 35 8.87 1.51 2.95
CA GLU A 35 9.73 0.41 3.42
C GLU A 35 10.77 0.84 4.46
N LEU A 36 11.38 2.03 4.27
CA LEU A 36 12.35 2.58 5.20
C LEU A 36 11.69 3.10 6.50
N ILE A 37 10.53 3.76 6.38
CA ILE A 37 9.81 4.34 7.52
C ILE A 37 9.07 3.27 8.34
N LYS A 38 8.66 2.17 7.71
CA LYS A 38 7.85 1.08 8.30
C LYS A 38 6.62 1.61 9.07
N PRO A 39 5.78 2.47 8.44
CA PRO A 39 4.66 3.10 9.12
C PRO A 39 3.61 2.04 9.48
N LYS A 40 3.06 2.10 10.70
CA LYS A 40 1.91 1.24 11.07
C LYS A 40 0.63 1.63 10.32
N LEU A 41 0.51 2.91 9.94
CA LEU A 41 -0.66 3.52 9.32
C LEU A 41 -0.22 4.52 8.24
N VAL A 42 -0.86 4.47 7.07
CA VAL A 42 -0.64 5.39 5.94
C VAL A 42 -1.97 6.02 5.54
N CYS A 43 -2.10 7.34 5.72
CA CYS A 43 -3.30 8.07 5.31
C CYS A 43 -3.16 8.54 3.85
N THR A 44 -4.04 8.09 2.95
CA THR A 44 -4.00 8.50 1.53
C THR A 44 -4.97 9.65 1.27
N LEU A 45 -4.51 10.70 0.61
CA LEU A 45 -5.31 11.89 0.31
C LEU A 45 -5.82 11.86 -1.13
N GLY A 46 -7.12 11.62 -1.33
CA GLY A 46 -7.76 11.62 -2.64
C GLY A 46 -7.56 10.35 -3.47
N ASN A 47 -8.01 10.42 -4.74
CA ASN A 47 -8.02 9.26 -5.65
C ASN A 47 -6.61 8.75 -5.95
N PHE A 48 -5.70 9.58 -6.45
CA PHE A 48 -4.38 9.11 -6.93
C PHE A 48 -3.57 8.38 -5.86
N ALA A 49 -3.45 8.94 -4.65
CA ALA A 49 -2.75 8.29 -3.54
C ALA A 49 -3.41 6.95 -3.15
N THR A 50 -4.74 6.92 -3.08
CA THR A 50 -5.50 5.72 -2.69
C THR A 50 -5.42 4.62 -3.74
N GLN A 51 -5.52 4.96 -5.03
CA GLN A 51 -5.46 4.00 -6.13
C GLN A 51 -4.04 3.46 -6.33
N THR A 52 -3.01 4.31 -6.17
CA THR A 52 -1.60 3.90 -6.26
C THR A 52 -1.23 2.90 -5.16
N LEU A 53 -1.66 3.16 -3.92
CA LEU A 53 -1.26 2.35 -2.76
C LEU A 53 -2.10 1.07 -2.58
N LEU A 54 -3.34 1.06 -3.07
CA LEU A 54 -4.21 -0.14 -3.08
C LEU A 54 -4.14 -0.93 -4.39
N GLU A 55 -3.36 -0.46 -5.36
CA GLU A 55 -3.18 -1.05 -6.71
C GLU A 55 -4.49 -1.37 -7.45
N ARG A 56 -5.52 -0.55 -7.23
CA ARG A 56 -6.86 -0.76 -7.80
C ARG A 56 -7.60 0.55 -8.08
N LYS A 57 -8.37 0.57 -9.17
CA LYS A 57 -9.22 1.71 -9.54
C LYS A 57 -10.45 1.77 -8.63
N VAL A 58 -10.40 2.62 -7.61
CA VAL A 58 -11.50 2.90 -6.67
C VAL A 58 -11.78 4.40 -6.57
N GLY A 59 -13.06 4.78 -6.49
CA GLY A 59 -13.48 6.16 -6.24
C GLY A 59 -13.41 6.47 -4.73
N ILE A 60 -12.74 7.57 -4.36
CA ILE A 60 -12.49 7.93 -2.96
C ILE A 60 -13.77 8.03 -2.12
N THR A 61 -14.90 8.47 -2.70
CA THR A 61 -16.20 8.57 -2.03
C THR A 61 -16.72 7.24 -1.48
N LYS A 62 -16.33 6.10 -2.07
CA LYS A 62 -16.74 4.75 -1.64
C LYS A 62 -15.86 4.15 -0.54
N VAL A 63 -14.60 4.56 -0.45
CA VAL A 63 -13.57 3.92 0.40
C VAL A 63 -13.03 4.83 1.52
N ARG A 64 -13.39 6.11 1.52
CA ARG A 64 -13.02 7.08 2.55
C ARG A 64 -13.48 6.69 3.95
N GLY A 65 -12.68 7.02 4.96
CA GLY A 65 -13.02 6.81 6.36
C GLY A 65 -13.08 5.34 6.79
N GLN A 66 -12.54 4.41 5.98
CA GLN A 66 -12.47 2.98 6.27
C GLN A 66 -11.00 2.55 6.34
N ALA A 67 -10.61 1.88 7.44
CA ALA A 67 -9.29 1.30 7.57
C ALA A 67 -9.17 0.03 6.71
N ILE A 68 -8.21 0.01 5.79
CA ILE A 68 -7.95 -1.12 4.89
C ILE A 68 -6.61 -1.76 5.31
N ARG A 69 -6.64 -3.04 5.69
CA ARG A 69 -5.43 -3.75 6.12
C ARG A 69 -4.63 -4.24 4.91
N MET A 70 -3.41 -3.76 4.76
CA MET A 70 -2.39 -4.33 3.85
C MET A 70 -1.50 -5.29 4.66
N PRO A 71 -0.64 -6.11 4.01
CA PRO A 71 0.21 -7.07 4.72
C PRO A 71 1.11 -6.44 5.80
N ASN A 72 1.65 -5.25 5.54
CA ASN A 72 2.67 -4.61 6.38
C ASN A 72 2.18 -3.37 7.15
N PHE A 73 1.05 -2.77 6.75
CA PHE A 73 0.53 -1.52 7.30
C PHE A 73 -0.99 -1.38 7.07
N ILE A 74 -1.62 -0.41 7.72
CA ILE A 74 -3.02 -0.05 7.46
C ILE A 74 -3.06 1.16 6.53
N VAL A 75 -3.96 1.16 5.54
CA VAL A 75 -4.27 2.32 4.69
C VAL A 75 -5.56 2.96 5.17
N PHE A 76 -5.58 4.28 5.33
CA PHE A 76 -6.77 5.04 5.71
C PHE A 76 -7.07 6.12 4.65
N PRO A 77 -8.00 5.87 3.71
CA PRO A 77 -8.32 6.84 2.67
C PRO A 77 -9.11 8.04 3.21
N LEU A 78 -8.70 9.23 2.78
CA LEU A 78 -9.31 10.53 3.10
C LEU A 78 -9.62 11.29 1.82
N LEU A 79 -10.57 12.23 1.88
CA LEU A 79 -10.71 13.24 0.80
C LEU A 79 -9.46 14.11 0.75
N HIS A 80 -9.04 14.51 -0.45
CA HIS A 80 -7.94 15.45 -0.60
C HIS A 80 -8.34 16.82 -0.02
N PRO A 81 -7.51 17.47 0.83
CA PRO A 81 -7.89 18.73 1.47
C PRO A 81 -8.36 19.82 0.50
N ALA A 82 -7.73 19.91 -0.69
CA ALA A 82 -8.15 20.84 -1.73
C ALA A 82 -9.62 20.65 -2.17
N ALA A 83 -10.16 19.42 -2.16
CA ALA A 83 -11.56 19.19 -2.50
C ALA A 83 -12.50 19.87 -1.48
N ALA A 84 -12.17 19.79 -0.19
CA ALA A 84 -12.93 20.46 0.88
C ALA A 84 -12.70 21.97 0.98
N LEU A 85 -11.66 22.50 0.33
CA LEU A 85 -11.46 23.94 0.16
C LEU A 85 -12.37 24.50 -0.95
N HIS A 86 -12.42 23.85 -2.12
CA HIS A 86 -13.26 24.26 -3.25
C HIS A 86 -14.75 23.92 -3.07
N GLN A 87 -15.06 22.78 -2.45
CA GLN A 87 -16.43 22.31 -2.22
C GLN A 87 -16.70 22.29 -0.70
N GLY A 88 -17.32 23.37 -0.20
CA GLY A 88 -17.51 23.57 1.25
C GLY A 88 -18.32 22.47 1.94
N ASN A 89 -19.24 21.81 1.22
CA ASN A 89 -19.99 20.66 1.70
C ASN A 89 -19.12 19.44 2.03
N LEU A 90 -17.90 19.33 1.47
CA LEU A 90 -16.97 18.24 1.78
C LEU A 90 -16.17 18.47 3.08
N ARG A 91 -16.28 19.63 3.74
CA ARG A 91 -15.58 19.91 5.01
C ARG A 91 -16.12 19.08 6.18
N ILE A 92 -17.44 18.94 6.27
CA ILE A 92 -18.11 18.14 7.30
C ILE A 92 -17.67 16.67 7.21
N PRO A 93 -17.85 15.97 6.07
CA PRO A 93 -17.42 14.58 5.96
C PRO A 93 -15.90 14.43 6.14
N LEU A 94 -15.06 15.36 5.69
CA LEU A 94 -13.61 15.29 5.94
C LEU A 94 -13.30 15.31 7.45
N LYS A 95 -13.99 16.16 8.23
CA LYS A 95 -13.85 16.21 9.69
C LYS A 95 -14.28 14.90 10.36
N GLU A 96 -15.36 14.27 9.89
CA GLU A 96 -15.81 12.95 10.37
C GLU A 96 -14.76 11.84 10.11
N ASP A 97 -14.10 11.85 8.95
CA ASP A 97 -13.02 10.88 8.68
C ASP A 97 -11.84 11.08 9.63
N PHE A 98 -11.48 12.32 9.96
CA PHE A 98 -10.43 12.60 10.95
C PHE A 98 -10.83 12.14 12.37
N GLN A 99 -12.12 12.17 12.72
CA GLN A 99 -12.60 11.58 13.98
C GLN A 99 -12.48 10.05 13.97
N LYS A 100 -12.83 9.39 12.86
CA LYS A 100 -12.62 7.93 12.69
C LYS A 100 -11.13 7.57 12.73
N LEU A 101 -10.27 8.37 12.10
CA LEU A 101 -8.82 8.22 12.13
C LEU A 101 -8.27 8.28 13.57
N LYS A 102 -8.79 9.19 14.41
CA LYS A 102 -8.44 9.24 15.85
C LYS A 102 -8.81 7.93 16.56
N ALA A 103 -10.00 7.38 16.32
CA ALA A 103 -10.42 6.11 16.91
C ALA A 103 -9.48 4.96 16.50
N VAL A 104 -9.14 4.85 15.20
CA VAL A 104 -8.16 3.86 14.70
C VAL A 104 -6.79 4.03 15.37
N LEU A 105 -6.29 5.26 15.51
CA LEU A 105 -5.03 5.53 16.21
C LEU A 105 -5.07 5.14 17.69
N GLU A 106 -6.21 5.30 18.37
CA GLU A 106 -6.40 4.85 19.75
C GLU A 106 -6.50 3.33 19.88
N GLU A 107 -7.14 2.62 18.94
CA GLU A 107 -7.16 1.14 18.91
C GLU A 107 -5.75 0.57 18.68
N MET A 108 -4.99 1.21 17.78
CA MET A 108 -3.60 0.85 17.49
C MET A 108 -2.62 1.14 18.65
N SER A 109 -2.95 2.07 19.55
CA SER A 109 -2.15 2.33 20.76
C SER A 109 -2.59 1.47 21.96
N LYS A 110 -3.87 1.09 22.03
CA LYS A 110 -4.42 0.20 23.07
C LYS A 110 -4.01 -1.26 22.92
N THR A 111 -3.61 -1.70 21.73
CA THR A 111 -3.14 -3.08 21.48
C THR A 111 -1.77 -3.29 22.14
N PRO A 112 -1.66 -4.05 23.25
CA PRO A 112 -0.36 -4.37 23.84
C PRO A 112 0.33 -5.40 22.94
N THR A 113 1.64 -5.30 22.84
CA THR A 113 2.49 -6.29 22.14
C THR A 113 2.15 -7.70 22.64
N LEU A 114 1.72 -8.59 21.74
CA LEU A 114 1.62 -10.02 22.02
C LEU A 114 2.97 -10.51 22.55
N PRO A 115 3.01 -11.26 23.67
CA PRO A 115 4.27 -11.81 24.15
C PRO A 115 4.89 -12.69 23.07
N GLN A 116 6.19 -12.51 22.84
CA GLN A 116 7.00 -13.37 21.97
C GLN A 116 7.11 -14.76 22.64
N THR A 117 6.14 -15.65 22.39
CA THR A 117 6.24 -17.04 22.80
C THR A 117 7.27 -17.75 21.92
N SER A 118 8.44 -17.93 22.51
CA SER A 118 9.50 -18.85 22.11
C SER A 118 8.96 -20.20 21.61
N SER A 119 9.32 -20.59 20.38
CA SER A 119 10.00 -21.86 20.03
C SER A 119 10.07 -22.04 18.51
N PRO A 120 11.18 -22.55 17.95
CA PRO A 120 11.23 -22.94 16.53
C PRO A 120 10.45 -24.25 16.32
N PRO A 121 9.73 -24.43 15.19
CA PRO A 121 9.21 -25.73 14.82
C PRO A 121 10.36 -26.66 14.42
N THR A 122 10.64 -27.65 15.27
CA THR A 122 11.62 -28.70 15.01
C THR A 122 11.27 -29.48 13.74
N LEU A 123 12.26 -29.67 12.87
CA LEU A 123 12.14 -30.45 11.64
C LEU A 123 11.85 -31.94 11.94
N PRO A 124 10.77 -32.53 11.41
CA PRO A 124 10.59 -33.98 11.44
C PRO A 124 11.37 -34.62 10.27
N THR A 125 12.47 -35.28 10.58
CA THR A 125 13.19 -36.17 9.65
C THR A 125 12.41 -37.48 9.45
N SER A 126 12.07 -37.82 8.21
CA SER A 126 11.81 -39.21 7.82
C SER A 126 12.32 -39.47 6.39
N LYS A 127 12.77 -40.70 6.14
CA LYS A 127 13.66 -41.07 5.02
C LYS A 127 12.94 -41.87 3.93
N VAL A 128 13.37 -41.65 2.67
CA VAL A 128 13.68 -42.65 1.61
C VAL A 128 12.57 -43.68 1.29
N SER A 129 12.03 -43.75 0.05
CA SER A 129 12.55 -44.55 -1.10
C SER A 129 11.65 -44.33 -2.34
N SER A 130 12.02 -44.51 -3.62
CA SER A 130 13.32 -44.59 -4.34
C SER A 130 13.12 -44.80 -5.86
N LYS A 131 13.98 -44.17 -6.71
CA LYS A 131 14.24 -44.44 -8.16
C LYS A 131 13.10 -44.11 -9.14
N GLU A 132 13.32 -43.82 -10.44
CA GLU A 132 14.43 -44.05 -11.40
C GLU A 132 14.40 -42.87 -12.44
N GLU A 133 15.44 -42.08 -12.72
CA GLU A 133 16.66 -42.29 -13.55
C GLU A 133 16.53 -42.06 -15.10
N THR A 134 16.40 -40.78 -15.53
CA THR A 134 17.04 -40.10 -16.72
C THR A 134 16.89 -40.67 -18.16
N PRO A 135 17.37 -40.04 -19.29
CA PRO A 135 18.08 -38.75 -19.50
C PRO A 135 17.60 -37.84 -20.68
N ALA A 136 18.27 -36.67 -20.84
CA ALA A 136 18.62 -35.87 -22.05
C ALA A 136 17.58 -35.60 -23.19
N ASP A 137 17.43 -34.39 -23.76
CA ASP A 137 18.43 -33.63 -24.56
C ASP A 137 18.11 -32.10 -24.72
N PRO A 138 19.02 -31.27 -25.30
CA PRO A 138 18.99 -29.79 -25.24
C PRO A 138 18.39 -29.07 -26.50
N PRO A 139 18.36 -27.71 -26.59
CA PRO A 139 17.36 -27.00 -27.41
C PRO A 139 17.77 -26.69 -28.87
N THR A 140 16.77 -26.55 -29.74
CA THR A 140 16.95 -26.19 -31.15
C THR A 140 16.56 -24.75 -31.45
N LEU A 141 17.55 -23.97 -31.90
CA LEU A 141 17.40 -22.71 -32.63
C LEU A 141 16.56 -22.89 -33.91
N MET A 142 15.58 -22.01 -34.16
CA MET A 142 15.14 -21.72 -35.53
C MET A 142 15.40 -20.26 -35.86
N SER A 143 16.28 -20.06 -36.83
CA SER A 143 16.49 -18.84 -37.59
C SER A 143 16.05 -19.08 -39.04
N LEU A 144 15.61 -18.01 -39.73
CA LEU A 144 15.15 -17.99 -41.14
C LEU A 144 13.79 -18.70 -41.32
N PHE A 145 12.73 -18.06 -41.84
CA PHE A 145 12.63 -16.92 -42.75
C PHE A 145 11.64 -15.85 -42.26
#